data_AF-A0A5K1B858-F1
#
_entry.id   AF-A0A5K1B858-F1
#
_cell.length_a   1.000
_cell.length_b   1.000
_cell.length_c   1.000
_cell.angle_alpha   90.00
_cell.angle_beta   90.00
_cell.angle_gamma   90.00
#
_symmetry.space_group_name_H-M   'P 1'
#
loop_
_entity.id
_entity.type
_entity.pdbx_description
1 polymer ?
#
loop_
_entity_poly.entity_id
_entity_poly.type
_entity_poly.pdbx_seq_one_letter_code
_entity_poly.pdbx_strand_id
1 'polypeptide(L)' 'EISQLRYVLCPRHMKERQFWDIYFKLVKNHVQ' A
#
# COMPACT_ATOMS: atom_id res chain seq x y z
N GLU A 1 -8.50 1.14 9.15
CA GLU A 1 -7.73 2.23 8.51
C GLU A 1 -6.91 1.80 7.28
N ILE A 2 -6.08 0.74 7.30
CA ILE A 2 -5.39 0.27 6.06
C ILE A 2 -6.28 -0.54 5.10
N SER A 3 -7.25 -1.31 5.62
CA SER A 3 -8.12 -2.14 4.75
C SER A 3 -8.99 -1.32 3.81
N GLN A 4 -9.46 -0.14 4.21
CA GLN A 4 -10.21 0.76 3.30
C GLN A 4 -9.29 1.36 2.23
N LEU A 5 -8.07 1.76 2.60
CA LEU A 5 -7.08 2.26 1.65
C LEU A 5 -6.72 1.21 0.59
N ARG A 6 -6.56 -0.05 1.00
CA ARG A 6 -6.40 -1.19 0.08
C ARG A 6 -7.62 -1.36 -0.81
N TYR A 7 -8.83 -1.28 -0.26
CA TYR A 7 -10.06 -1.39 -1.02
C TYR A 7 -10.26 -0.27 -2.06
N VAL A 8 -9.71 0.92 -1.85
CA VAL A 8 -9.79 2.05 -2.79
C VAL A 8 -8.67 2.01 -3.85
N LEU A 9 -7.46 1.58 -3.46
CA LEU A 9 -6.30 1.54 -4.36
C LEU A 9 -6.20 0.26 -5.20
N CYS A 10 -6.62 -0.87 -4.62
CA CYS A 10 -6.50 -2.19 -5.23
C CYS A 10 -7.66 -2.66 -6.17
N PRO A 11 -8.81 -1.97 -6.36
CA PRO A 11 -9.87 -2.48 -7.23
C PRO A 11 -9.69 -2.09 -8.71
N ARG A 12 -8.84 -1.09 -9.05
CA ARG A 12 -8.68 -0.62 -10.45
C ARG A 12 -7.28 -0.22 -10.88
N HIS A 13 -6.38 0.17 -9.97
CA HIS A 13 -5.12 0.80 -10.37
C HIS A 13 -3.86 -0.01 -10.04
N MET A 14 -3.89 -0.90 -9.05
CA MET A 14 -2.66 -1.54 -8.60
C MET A 14 -2.91 -2.95 -8.05
N LYS A 15 -2.03 -3.91 -8.38
CA LYS A 15 -2.10 -5.27 -7.82
C LYS A 15 -1.69 -5.26 -6.34
N GLU A 16 -2.25 -6.17 -5.56
CA GLU A 16 -2.03 -6.24 -4.11
C GLU A 16 -0.54 -6.31 -3.74
N ARG A 17 0.27 -7.05 -4.51
CA ARG A 17 1.73 -7.11 -4.33
C ARG A 17 2.41 -5.74 -4.46
N GLN A 18 2.02 -4.95 -5.46
CA GLN A 18 2.61 -3.62 -5.68
C GLN A 18 2.20 -2.64 -4.59
N PHE A 19 0.98 -2.77 -4.06
CA PHE A 19 0.56 -1.99 -2.89
C PHE A 19 1.46 -2.27 -1.69
N TRP A 20 1.70 -3.56 -1.38
CA TRP A 20 2.56 -3.94 -0.26
C TRP A 20 4.01 -3.47 -0.45
N ASP A 21 4.57 -3.58 -1.66
CA ASP A 21 5.92 -3.08 -1.96
C ASP A 21 6.07 -1.58 -1.65
N ILE A 22 5.11 -0.75 -2.10
CA ILE A 22 5.13 0.70 -1.86
C ILE A 22 4.89 1.00 -0.38
N TYR A 23 3.94 0.31 0.25
CA TYR A 23 3.63 0.48 1.66
C TYR A 23 4.85 0.21 2.54
N PHE A 24 5.51 -0.94 2.36
CA PHE A 24 6.72 -1.28 3.12
C PHE A 24 7.86 -0.32 2.84
N LYS A 25 8.02 0.15 1.59
CA LYS A 25 9.04 1.15 1.26
C LYS A 25 8.78 2.48 1.95
N LEU A 26 7.53 2.95 1.98
CA LEU A 26 7.16 4.18 2.68
C LEU A 26 7.33 4.06 4.19
N VAL A 27 6.83 2.98 4.79
CA VAL A 27 6.98 2.71 6.22
C VAL A 27 8.46 2.65 6.61
N LYS A 28 9.28 1.97 5.81
CA LYS A 28 10.73 1.88 6.07
C LYS A 28 11.41 3.25 6.07
N ASN A 29 10.99 4.17 5.20
CA ASN A 29 11.54 5.53 5.18
C ASN A 29 11.01 6.42 6.32
N HIS A 30 9.78 6.17 6.78
CA HIS A 30 9.16 6.98 7.82
C HIS A 30 9.58 6.58 9.24
N VAL A 31 9.99 5.33 9.43
CA VAL A 31 10.47 4.79 10.72
C VAL A 31 12.01 4.92 10.85
N GLN A 32 12.67 5.59 9.89
CA GLN A 32 14.12 5.79 9.88
C GLN A 32 14.53 7.14 10.46
#